data_AF-A0A146MCA7-F1
#
_entry.id   AF-A0A146MCA7-F1
#
_cell.length_a   1.000
_cell.length_b   1.000
_cell.length_c   1.000
_cell.angle_alpha   90.00
_cell.angle_beta   90.00
_cell.angle_gamma   90.00
#
_symmetry.space_group_name_H-M   'P 1'
#
loop_
_entity.id
_entity.type
_entity.pdbx_description
1 polymer ?
#
loop_
_entity_poly.entity_id
_entity_poly.type
_entity_poly.pdbx_seq_one_letter_code
_entity_poly.pdbx_strand_id
1 'polypeptide(L)'
;NHHILVFLTGQEEIEAMTANIRSITKDPSFSYPPIRVHPLYAALSPNKQLDVFQPGNPNARKVILSTNIAETSVTIPGIKYVIDSGMVKQKFHHPTTGLDMLKVHSISQAQAWQRSGRAGRESEGFCYRAYTKAEFDCMIPNPVPEIMRTNLAGVVLQLLALNINLLTFDLLDKPSTELILEGVEQLKFLGAVDEGDEPVLTDLGKQMALFPLDPRFTKVILSASEFGCIDEVVTIIAFLSGESVFINNLAKKEEAAAAKAKFASSEGDHLTLLNVYKGFNSIGTAKYKFCYDNFLNIRNMEYAIKVRQQLMEICQRCKIPFSSCGDDTEKVRKCFVMGFFMNVAELHRDKKYWTLLKKQVVNIHPSSVVSGSMPPLVLYTELVRTAKTYMRFVMPIEQEWLDTLAPENIRNLSGILDVD
;
A
#
# COMPACT_ATOMS: atom_id res chain seq x y z
N ASN A 1 34.34 14.90 -9.70
CA ASN A 1 33.49 16.01 -9.23
C ASN A 1 32.02 15.81 -9.57
N HIS A 2 31.67 15.29 -10.75
CA HIS A 2 30.26 14.99 -11.07
C HIS A 2 29.74 13.70 -10.43
N HIS A 3 28.43 13.59 -10.32
CA HIS A 3 27.70 12.52 -9.64
C HIS A 3 26.96 11.61 -10.61
N ILE A 4 26.63 10.41 -10.13
CA ILE A 4 25.96 9.35 -10.89
C ILE A 4 24.58 9.12 -10.29
N LEU A 5 23.56 9.04 -11.14
CA LEU A 5 22.21 8.62 -10.78
C LEU A 5 21.89 7.30 -11.48
N VAL A 6 21.49 6.28 -10.71
CA VAL A 6 21.14 4.95 -11.22
C VAL A 6 19.66 4.69 -10.94
N PHE A 7 18.90 4.31 -11.96
CA PHE A 7 17.50 3.94 -11.83
C PHE A 7 17.35 2.43 -11.64
N LEU A 8 16.76 2.03 -10.51
CA LEU A 8 16.46 0.64 -10.12
C LEU A 8 14.98 0.50 -9.75
N THR A 9 14.47 -0.73 -9.60
CA THR A 9 13.03 -0.95 -9.50
C THR A 9 12.48 -0.90 -8.07
N GLY A 10 13.32 -1.10 -7.05
CA GLY A 10 12.86 -1.13 -5.66
C GLY A 10 13.97 -1.24 -4.62
N GLN A 11 13.55 -1.28 -3.35
CA GLN A 11 14.43 -1.29 -2.18
C GLN A 11 15.43 -2.44 -2.18
N GLU A 12 15.00 -3.67 -2.46
CA GLU A 12 15.87 -4.86 -2.40
C GLU A 12 17.04 -4.74 -3.37
N GLU A 13 16.78 -4.35 -4.62
CA GLU A 13 17.81 -4.10 -5.64
C GLU A 13 18.74 -2.95 -5.25
N ILE A 14 18.18 -1.86 -4.72
CA ILE A 14 18.95 -0.69 -4.29
C ILE A 14 19.90 -1.04 -3.14
N GLU A 15 19.44 -1.77 -2.14
CA GLU A 15 20.26 -2.17 -0.99
C GLU A 15 21.32 -3.19 -1.39
N ALA A 16 20.99 -4.17 -2.23
CA ALA A 16 21.95 -5.13 -2.77
C ALA A 16 23.06 -4.42 -3.58
N MET A 17 22.68 -3.51 -4.48
CA MET A 17 23.64 -2.73 -5.26
C MET A 17 24.46 -1.78 -4.37
N THR A 18 23.86 -1.22 -3.31
CA THR A 18 24.57 -0.41 -2.31
C THR A 18 25.66 -1.22 -1.62
N ALA A 19 25.34 -2.43 -1.16
CA ALA A 19 26.30 -3.33 -0.52
C ALA A 19 27.44 -3.71 -1.49
N ASN A 20 27.10 -4.06 -2.73
CA ASN A 20 28.07 -4.44 -3.76
C ASN A 20 29.05 -3.30 -4.08
N ILE A 21 28.54 -2.09 -4.36
CA ILE A 21 29.40 -0.94 -4.65
C ILE A 21 30.30 -0.64 -3.45
N ARG A 22 29.76 -0.66 -2.22
CA ARG A 22 30.56 -0.43 -1.01
C ARG A 22 31.64 -1.48 -0.83
N SER A 23 31.36 -2.74 -1.15
CA SER A 23 32.36 -3.82 -1.10
C SER A 23 33.48 -3.61 -2.10
N ILE A 24 33.15 -3.28 -3.36
CA ILE A 24 34.14 -2.99 -4.41
C ILE A 24 35.02 -1.80 -4.02
N THR A 25 34.43 -0.75 -3.46
CA THR A 25 35.18 0.46 -3.07
C THR A 25 36.11 0.27 -1.86
N LYS A 26 35.93 -0.82 -1.11
CA LYS A 26 36.81 -1.19 0.02
C LYS A 26 37.96 -2.09 -0.40
N ASP A 27 37.93 -2.62 -1.63
CA ASP A 27 38.98 -3.48 -2.14
C ASP A 27 40.29 -2.68 -2.26
N PRO A 28 41.42 -3.17 -1.74
CA PRO A 28 42.72 -2.50 -1.86
C PRO A 28 43.16 -2.23 -3.30
N SER A 29 42.66 -3.00 -4.27
CA SER A 29 42.91 -2.80 -5.71
C SER A 29 42.15 -1.61 -6.31
N PHE A 30 41.19 -1.03 -5.58
CA PHE A 30 40.40 0.10 -6.04
C PHE A 30 41.21 1.40 -6.00
N SER A 31 41.78 1.79 -7.14
CA SER A 31 42.66 2.97 -7.28
C SER A 31 41.91 4.30 -7.58
N TYR A 32 40.58 4.33 -7.51
CA TYR A 32 39.79 5.51 -7.89
C TYR A 32 39.42 6.39 -6.69
N PRO A 33 39.00 7.65 -6.92
CA PRO A 33 38.58 8.56 -5.84
C PRO A 33 37.43 7.98 -4.99
N PRO A 34 37.30 8.40 -3.71
CA PRO A 34 36.27 7.90 -2.81
C PRO A 34 34.86 8.00 -3.40
N ILE A 35 34.10 6.90 -3.32
CA ILE A 35 32.70 6.85 -3.75
C ILE A 35 31.79 6.84 -2.53
N ARG A 36 30.76 7.67 -2.55
CA ARG A 36 29.67 7.67 -1.56
C ARG A 36 28.37 7.21 -2.20
N VAL A 37 27.80 6.15 -1.66
CA VAL A 37 26.58 5.53 -2.17
C VAL A 37 25.38 5.93 -1.32
N HIS A 38 24.37 6.52 -1.95
CA HIS A 38 23.15 6.99 -1.32
C HIS A 38 21.92 6.29 -1.93
N PRO A 39 21.19 5.47 -1.17
CA PRO A 39 19.91 4.91 -1.61
C PRO A 39 18.80 5.97 -1.58
N LEU A 40 17.84 5.89 -2.51
CA LEU A 40 16.69 6.79 -2.58
C LEU A 40 15.42 6.07 -3.06
N TYR A 41 14.59 5.64 -2.11
CA TYR A 41 13.30 4.98 -2.34
C TYR A 41 12.27 5.43 -1.29
N ALA A 42 10.98 5.17 -1.55
CA ALA A 42 9.86 5.76 -0.79
C ALA A 42 9.92 5.46 0.72
N ALA A 43 10.14 4.20 1.09
CA ALA A 43 10.20 3.73 2.48
C ALA A 43 11.46 4.19 3.27
N LEU A 44 12.38 4.93 2.66
CA LEU A 44 13.58 5.43 3.33
C LEU A 44 13.21 6.56 4.32
N SER A 45 13.89 6.64 5.47
CA SER A 45 13.63 7.74 6.42
C SER A 45 13.94 9.12 5.80
N PRO A 46 13.17 10.17 6.12
CA PRO A 46 13.35 11.49 5.50
C PRO A 46 14.75 12.06 5.66
N ASN A 47 15.40 11.87 6.83
CA ASN A 47 16.77 12.33 7.03
C ASN A 47 17.73 11.68 6.00
N LYS A 48 17.57 10.38 5.75
CA LYS A 48 18.36 9.66 4.74
C LYS A 48 17.98 10.05 3.31
N GLN A 49 16.71 10.37 3.05
CA GLN A 49 16.29 10.90 1.75
C GLN A 49 16.93 12.28 1.49
N LEU A 50 17.07 13.11 2.53
CA LEU A 50 17.68 14.43 2.43
C LEU A 50 19.20 14.36 2.19
N ASP A 51 19.87 13.28 2.62
CA ASP A 51 21.31 13.09 2.40
C ASP A 51 21.71 13.15 0.92
N VAL A 52 20.80 12.81 -0.02
CA VAL A 52 21.11 12.87 -1.46
C VAL A 52 21.32 14.30 -1.96
N PHE A 53 20.73 15.30 -1.28
CA PHE A 53 20.81 16.71 -1.65
C PHE A 53 22.01 17.42 -1.01
N GLN A 54 22.64 16.80 0.00
CA GLN A 54 23.81 17.37 0.64
C GLN A 54 24.97 17.52 -0.37
N PRO A 55 25.75 18.60 -0.27
CA PRO A 55 26.89 18.83 -1.16
C PRO A 55 27.90 17.69 -1.04
N GLY A 56 28.47 17.28 -2.16
CA GLY A 56 29.49 16.25 -2.18
C GLY A 56 30.77 16.73 -1.49
N ASN A 57 31.48 15.81 -0.83
CA ASN A 57 32.83 16.11 -0.33
C ASN A 57 33.77 16.44 -1.51
N PRO A 58 34.71 17.38 -1.33
CA PRO A 58 35.79 17.60 -2.29
C PRO A 58 36.50 16.28 -2.61
N ASN A 59 36.79 16.04 -3.89
CA ASN A 59 37.42 14.81 -4.41
C ASN A 59 36.64 13.49 -4.20
N ALA A 60 35.37 13.52 -3.82
CA ALA A 60 34.52 12.32 -3.76
C ALA A 60 33.47 12.30 -4.89
N ARG A 61 33.07 11.11 -5.32
CA ARG A 61 31.96 10.91 -6.27
C ARG A 61 30.73 10.38 -5.53
N LYS A 62 29.59 11.05 -5.67
CA LYS A 62 28.30 10.59 -5.16
C LYS A 62 27.63 9.69 -6.21
N VAL A 63 27.15 8.53 -5.76
CA VAL A 63 26.37 7.58 -6.55
C VAL A 63 25.02 7.44 -5.86
N ILE A 64 23.97 7.90 -6.52
CA ILE A 64 22.60 7.81 -6.03
C ILE A 64 21.92 6.64 -6.72
N LEU A 65 21.36 5.73 -5.93
CA LEU A 65 20.60 4.58 -6.41
C LEU A 65 19.13 4.83 -6.09
N SER A 66 18.31 5.07 -7.11
CA SER A 66 16.93 5.54 -6.91
C SER A 66 15.89 4.75 -7.70
N THR A 67 14.67 4.73 -7.18
CA THR A 67 13.49 4.38 -7.98
C THR A 67 13.07 5.53 -8.90
N ASN A 68 11.86 5.49 -9.45
CA ASN A 68 11.27 6.58 -10.23
C ASN A 68 11.03 7.88 -9.41
N ILE A 69 11.36 7.93 -8.12
CA ILE A 69 11.34 9.19 -7.34
C ILE A 69 12.24 10.25 -7.98
N ALA A 70 13.41 9.86 -8.47
CA ALA A 70 14.33 10.76 -9.17
C ALA A 70 13.93 11.06 -10.63
N GLU A 71 12.87 10.42 -11.15
CA GLU A 71 12.46 10.52 -12.55
C GLU A 71 11.71 11.82 -12.87
N THR A 72 10.91 12.34 -11.92
CA THR A 72 10.07 13.54 -12.07
C THR A 72 10.31 14.53 -10.94
N SER A 73 10.04 14.10 -9.71
CA SER A 73 9.74 14.97 -8.56
C SER A 73 10.92 15.65 -7.86
N VAL A 74 12.17 15.29 -8.19
CA VAL A 74 13.35 15.87 -7.51
C VAL A 74 14.49 16.24 -8.46
N THR A 75 15.19 17.33 -8.15
CA THR A 75 16.45 17.71 -8.79
C THR A 75 17.58 17.46 -7.81
N ILE A 76 18.52 16.58 -8.17
CA ILE A 76 19.72 16.36 -7.36
C ILE A 76 20.87 17.10 -8.03
N PRO A 77 21.53 18.04 -7.34
CA PRO A 77 22.59 18.84 -7.95
C PRO A 77 23.83 17.99 -8.27
N GLY A 78 24.55 18.38 -9.32
CA GLY A 78 25.82 17.76 -9.72
C GLY A 78 25.72 16.43 -10.47
N ILE A 79 24.51 15.96 -10.83
CA ILE A 79 24.32 14.76 -11.66
C ILE A 79 24.76 15.06 -13.10
N LYS A 80 25.72 14.27 -13.61
CA LYS A 80 26.17 14.31 -15.02
C LYS A 80 26.08 12.96 -15.71
N TYR A 81 25.97 11.89 -14.93
CA TYR A 81 25.91 10.52 -15.43
C TYR A 81 24.62 9.87 -14.95
N VAL A 82 23.82 9.37 -15.88
CA VAL A 82 22.64 8.55 -15.59
C VAL A 82 22.90 7.13 -16.06
N ILE A 83 22.53 6.14 -15.25
CA ILE A 83 22.47 4.73 -15.62
C ILE A 83 21.00 4.31 -15.51
N ASP A 84 20.41 3.93 -16.63
CA ASP A 84 19.00 3.56 -16.71
C ASP A 84 18.84 2.06 -16.98
N SER A 85 18.24 1.35 -16.04
CA SER A 85 17.90 -0.08 -16.19
C SER A 85 16.76 -0.34 -17.18
N GLY A 86 15.98 0.70 -17.54
CA GLY A 86 14.84 0.54 -18.45
C GLY A 86 13.61 -0.09 -17.79
N MET A 87 13.63 -0.27 -16.47
CA MET A 87 12.58 -0.95 -15.71
C MET A 87 11.95 -0.04 -14.65
N VAL A 88 10.70 -0.33 -14.32
CA VAL A 88 9.98 0.32 -13.23
C VAL A 88 8.99 -0.66 -12.58
N LYS A 89 8.80 -0.54 -11.27
CA LYS A 89 7.79 -1.29 -10.53
C LYS A 89 6.56 -0.41 -10.35
N GLN A 90 5.40 -0.86 -10.85
CA GLN A 90 4.14 -0.13 -10.73
C GLN A 90 3.01 -1.04 -10.25
N LYS A 91 2.01 -0.42 -9.63
CA LYS A 91 0.77 -1.05 -9.22
C LYS A 91 -0.14 -1.25 -10.43
N PHE A 92 -0.72 -2.44 -10.56
CA PHE A 92 -1.67 -2.81 -11.59
C PHE A 92 -2.85 -3.53 -10.95
N HIS A 93 -4.06 -3.06 -11.21
CA HIS A 93 -5.29 -3.68 -10.77
C HIS A 93 -5.86 -4.60 -11.85
N HIS A 94 -6.23 -5.83 -11.48
CA HIS A 94 -6.83 -6.78 -12.40
C HIS A 94 -8.32 -6.95 -12.13
N PRO A 95 -9.22 -6.45 -12.99
CA PRO A 95 -10.66 -6.37 -12.71
C PRO A 95 -11.30 -7.75 -12.46
N THR A 96 -10.96 -8.76 -13.25
CA THR A 96 -11.53 -10.12 -13.08
C THR A 96 -11.16 -10.76 -11.74
N THR A 97 -9.93 -10.53 -11.27
CA THR A 97 -9.42 -11.17 -10.06
C THR A 97 -9.57 -10.30 -8.82
N GLY A 98 -9.83 -9.00 -8.97
CA GLY A 98 -9.84 -7.99 -7.90
C GLY A 98 -8.47 -7.73 -7.28
N LEU A 99 -7.39 -8.24 -7.89
CA LEU A 99 -6.04 -8.22 -7.33
C LEU A 99 -5.29 -6.96 -7.71
N ASP A 100 -4.74 -6.30 -6.69
CA ASP A 100 -3.66 -5.33 -6.85
C ASP A 100 -2.31 -6.06 -6.91
N MET A 101 -1.57 -5.84 -7.99
CA MET A 101 -0.28 -6.46 -8.22
C MET A 101 0.80 -5.40 -8.42
N LEU A 102 1.95 -5.59 -7.78
CA LEU A 102 3.14 -4.78 -8.05
C LEU A 102 4.01 -5.52 -9.07
N LYS A 103 3.93 -5.09 -10.33
CA LYS A 103 4.67 -5.72 -11.43
C LYS A 103 5.82 -4.84 -11.89
N VAL A 104 6.97 -5.47 -12.10
CA VAL A 104 8.09 -4.84 -12.82
C VAL A 104 7.82 -4.96 -14.32
N HIS A 105 7.90 -3.85 -15.02
CA HIS A 105 7.77 -3.80 -16.47
C HIS A 105 8.75 -2.78 -17.05
N SER A 106 8.93 -2.84 -18.37
CA SER A 106 9.73 -1.89 -19.12
C SER A 106 9.10 -0.50 -19.07
N ILE A 107 9.92 0.52 -18.92
CA ILE A 107 9.46 1.91 -18.99
C ILE A 107 8.98 2.28 -20.39
N SER A 108 8.21 3.36 -20.50
CA SER A 108 7.91 3.98 -21.79
C SER A 108 9.10 4.77 -22.34
N GLN A 109 9.08 5.05 -23.65
CA GLN A 109 10.07 5.92 -24.29
C GLN A 109 10.11 7.31 -23.64
N ALA A 110 8.95 7.90 -23.35
CA ALA A 110 8.84 9.17 -22.65
C ALA A 110 9.54 9.16 -21.29
N GLN A 111 9.39 8.09 -20.52
CA GLN A 111 10.08 7.94 -19.23
C GLN A 111 11.59 7.77 -19.40
N ALA A 112 12.04 6.99 -20.38
CA ALA A 112 13.46 6.87 -20.71
C ALA A 112 14.07 8.23 -21.06
N TRP A 113 13.36 9.07 -21.82
CA TRP A 113 13.78 10.44 -22.12
C TRP A 113 13.84 11.32 -20.87
N GLN A 114 12.84 11.23 -19.98
CA GLN A 114 12.85 11.94 -18.70
C GLN A 114 14.05 11.54 -17.82
N ARG A 115 14.37 10.25 -17.75
CA ARG A 115 15.53 9.73 -17.03
C ARG A 115 16.83 10.25 -17.63
N SER A 116 16.99 10.17 -18.95
CA SER A 116 18.15 10.73 -19.66
C SER A 116 18.32 12.24 -19.41
N GLY A 117 17.21 12.99 -19.40
CA GLY A 117 17.20 14.43 -19.11
C GLY A 117 17.73 14.80 -17.72
N ARG A 118 17.78 13.86 -16.76
CA ARG A 118 18.37 14.11 -15.43
C ARG A 118 19.88 14.35 -15.49
N ALA A 119 20.57 13.80 -16.49
CA ALA A 119 22.00 14.04 -16.70
C ALA A 119 22.29 15.46 -17.23
N GLY A 120 21.31 16.10 -17.87
CA GLY A 120 21.47 17.36 -18.60
C GLY A 120 20.97 18.61 -17.88
N ARG A 121 20.66 18.54 -16.57
CA ARG A 121 19.99 19.65 -15.86
C ARG A 121 20.90 20.85 -15.57
N GLU A 122 22.18 20.63 -15.30
CA GLU A 122 23.14 21.69 -14.96
C GLU A 122 24.22 21.88 -16.04
N SER A 123 24.56 20.81 -16.77
CA SER A 123 25.57 20.83 -17.83
C SER A 123 25.34 19.64 -18.78
N GLU A 124 26.06 19.58 -19.89
CA GLU A 124 26.08 18.42 -20.79
C GLU A 124 26.37 17.12 -20.01
N GLY A 125 25.56 16.09 -20.19
CA GLY A 125 25.67 14.84 -19.44
C GLY A 125 25.56 13.60 -20.31
N PHE A 126 25.84 12.45 -19.72
CA PHE A 126 25.79 11.15 -20.37
C PHE A 126 24.71 10.27 -19.74
N CYS A 127 23.95 9.57 -20.59
CA CYS A 127 22.99 8.56 -20.17
C CYS A 127 23.40 7.20 -20.73
N TYR A 128 23.68 6.25 -19.84
CA TYR A 128 23.96 4.86 -20.17
C TYR A 128 22.69 4.04 -19.96
N ARG A 129 22.11 3.55 -21.06
CA ARG A 129 20.96 2.65 -21.03
C ARG A 129 21.46 1.21 -20.99
N ALA A 130 20.98 0.43 -20.03
CA ALA A 130 21.34 -0.98 -19.87
C ALA A 130 20.50 -1.92 -20.77
N TYR A 131 19.99 -1.38 -21.88
CA TYR A 131 19.15 -2.05 -22.86
C TYR A 131 19.56 -1.58 -24.26
N THR A 132 19.33 -2.43 -25.24
CA THR A 132 19.66 -2.19 -26.64
C THR A 132 18.75 -1.16 -27.27
N LYS A 133 19.18 -0.59 -28.39
CA LYS A 133 18.35 0.32 -29.19
C LYS A 133 17.06 -0.38 -29.68
N ALA A 134 17.15 -1.65 -30.08
CA ALA A 134 15.98 -2.42 -30.51
C ALA A 134 14.94 -2.59 -29.38
N GLU A 135 15.39 -2.87 -28.15
CA GLU A 135 14.49 -2.93 -27.00
C GLU A 135 13.83 -1.58 -26.71
N PHE A 136 14.58 -0.47 -26.82
CA PHE A 136 14.03 0.88 -26.68
C PHE A 136 12.96 1.18 -27.74
N ASP A 137 13.22 0.83 -29.00
CA ASP A 137 12.30 1.05 -30.11
C ASP A 137 11.00 0.23 -29.95
N CYS A 138 11.07 -0.90 -29.24
CA CYS A 138 9.91 -1.74 -28.86
C CYS A 138 9.13 -1.25 -27.62
N MET A 139 9.64 -0.26 -26.86
CA MET A 139 8.94 0.28 -25.70
C MET A 139 7.72 1.11 -26.12
N ILE A 140 6.66 1.11 -25.30
CA ILE A 140 5.49 1.95 -25.54
C ILE A 140 5.89 3.45 -25.52
N PRO A 141 5.30 4.32 -26.37
CA PRO A 141 5.72 5.71 -26.46
C PRO A 141 5.52 6.49 -25.14
N ASN A 142 4.35 6.33 -24.52
CA ASN A 142 3.93 7.05 -23.33
C ASN A 142 3.56 6.09 -22.20
N PRO A 143 3.72 6.50 -20.92
CA PRO A 143 3.31 5.67 -19.79
C PRO A 143 1.79 5.48 -19.76
N VAL A 144 1.34 4.30 -19.36
CA VAL A 144 -0.10 4.02 -19.19
C VAL A 144 -0.65 4.87 -18.02
N PRO A 145 -1.71 5.67 -18.25
CA PRO A 145 -2.33 6.50 -17.22
C PRO A 145 -2.79 5.70 -16.00
N GLU A 146 -2.75 6.33 -14.83
CA GLU A 146 -3.11 5.66 -13.57
C GLU A 146 -4.57 5.17 -13.55
N ILE A 147 -5.50 5.97 -14.08
CA ILE A 147 -6.93 5.64 -14.15
C ILE A 147 -7.21 4.33 -14.91
N MET A 148 -6.33 3.91 -15.81
CA MET A 148 -6.49 2.67 -16.59
C MET A 148 -5.96 1.42 -15.87
N ARG A 149 -5.34 1.57 -14.69
CA ARG A 149 -4.57 0.50 -14.03
C ARG A 149 -4.74 0.42 -12.52
N THR A 150 -5.72 1.11 -11.96
CA THR A 150 -6.06 1.10 -10.53
C THR A 150 -7.53 0.72 -10.31
N ASN A 151 -7.89 0.21 -9.13
CA ASN A 151 -9.30 0.05 -8.74
C ASN A 151 -10.00 1.43 -8.76
N LEU A 152 -11.18 1.47 -9.38
CA LEU A 152 -11.91 2.72 -9.63
C LEU A 152 -13.05 2.98 -8.64
N ALA A 153 -13.36 2.09 -7.69
CA ALA A 153 -14.50 2.25 -6.78
C ALA A 153 -14.48 3.59 -6.03
N GLY A 154 -13.32 4.02 -5.53
CA GLY A 154 -13.17 5.35 -4.91
C GLY A 154 -13.42 6.51 -5.87
N VAL A 155 -12.93 6.41 -7.11
CA VAL A 155 -13.09 7.44 -8.15
C VAL A 155 -14.57 7.52 -8.58
N VAL A 156 -15.20 6.37 -8.80
CA VAL A 156 -16.63 6.26 -9.14
C VAL A 156 -17.46 6.90 -8.04
N LEU A 157 -17.21 6.58 -6.77
CA LEU A 157 -17.95 7.16 -5.64
C LEU A 157 -17.87 8.69 -5.63
N GLN A 158 -16.67 9.25 -5.83
CA GLN A 158 -16.45 10.70 -5.84
C GLN A 158 -17.11 11.38 -7.04
N LEU A 159 -17.04 10.78 -8.24
CA LEU A 159 -17.68 11.34 -9.43
C LEU A 159 -19.21 11.29 -9.34
N LEU A 160 -19.77 10.20 -8.83
CA LEU A 160 -21.21 10.11 -8.58
C LEU A 160 -21.67 11.14 -7.54
N ALA A 161 -20.84 11.45 -6.53
CA ALA A 161 -21.15 12.53 -5.58
C ALA A 161 -21.18 13.93 -6.22
N LEU A 162 -20.49 14.09 -7.36
CA LEU A 162 -20.56 15.28 -8.22
C LEU A 162 -21.67 15.20 -9.29
N ASN A 163 -22.51 14.16 -9.25
CA ASN A 163 -23.52 13.84 -10.27
C ASN A 163 -22.91 13.59 -11.67
N ILE A 164 -21.72 13.00 -11.72
CA ILE A 164 -21.02 12.65 -12.95
C ILE A 164 -20.95 11.12 -13.08
N ASN A 165 -21.55 10.58 -14.14
CA ASN A 165 -21.45 9.16 -14.46
C ASN A 165 -20.18 8.87 -15.29
N LEU A 166 -19.27 8.08 -14.73
CA LEU A 166 -17.99 7.72 -15.35
C LEU A 166 -18.14 6.93 -16.67
N LEU A 167 -19.24 6.19 -16.85
CA LEU A 167 -19.50 5.46 -18.10
C LEU A 167 -19.73 6.42 -19.28
N THR A 168 -20.37 7.56 -19.01
CA THR A 168 -20.72 8.58 -20.01
C THR A 168 -19.74 9.76 -20.05
N PHE A 169 -18.93 9.95 -19.01
CA PHE A 169 -18.01 11.08 -18.91
C PHE A 169 -16.86 10.96 -19.94
N ASP A 170 -16.54 12.08 -20.57
CA ASP A 170 -15.50 12.18 -21.60
C ASP A 170 -14.13 12.37 -20.95
N LEU A 171 -13.46 11.26 -20.66
CA LEU A 171 -12.08 11.25 -20.15
C LEU A 171 -11.08 11.34 -21.29
N LEU A 172 -9.96 12.03 -21.03
CA LEU A 172 -8.82 12.06 -21.95
C LEU A 172 -8.35 10.64 -22.33
N ASP A 173 -8.19 9.79 -21.30
CA ASP A 173 -7.87 8.38 -21.43
C ASP A 173 -8.91 7.57 -20.68
N LYS A 174 -9.80 6.89 -21.43
CA LYS A 174 -10.91 6.14 -20.85
C LYS A 174 -10.47 4.75 -20.39
N PRO A 175 -10.68 4.37 -19.11
CA PRO A 175 -10.44 3.01 -18.65
C PRO A 175 -11.40 2.02 -19.32
N SER A 176 -11.08 0.72 -19.25
CA SER A 176 -11.97 -0.30 -19.80
C SER A 176 -13.34 -0.28 -19.09
N THR A 177 -14.41 -0.54 -19.83
CA THR A 177 -15.76 -0.62 -19.26
C THR A 177 -15.84 -1.65 -18.14
N GLU A 178 -15.13 -2.78 -18.28
CA GLU A 178 -15.03 -3.81 -17.24
C GLU A 178 -14.49 -3.26 -15.91
N LEU A 179 -13.47 -2.39 -15.95
CA LEU A 179 -12.87 -1.80 -14.76
C LEU A 179 -13.82 -0.77 -14.09
N ILE A 180 -14.58 -0.03 -14.89
CA ILE A 180 -15.60 0.90 -14.36
C ILE A 180 -16.74 0.10 -13.72
N LEU A 181 -17.25 -0.92 -14.40
CA LEU A 181 -18.36 -1.74 -13.92
C LEU A 181 -18.00 -2.50 -12.64
N GLU A 182 -16.78 -3.03 -12.52
CA GLU A 182 -16.29 -3.64 -11.28
C GLU A 182 -16.29 -2.66 -10.10
N GLY A 183 -15.85 -1.41 -10.33
CA GLY A 183 -15.92 -0.36 -9.33
C GLY A 183 -17.36 0.00 -8.91
N VAL A 184 -18.31 0.04 -9.85
CA VAL A 184 -19.74 0.26 -9.57
C VAL A 184 -20.33 -0.92 -8.79
N GLU A 185 -20.05 -2.15 -9.22
CA GLU A 185 -20.53 -3.39 -8.57
C GLU A 185 -20.03 -3.46 -7.12
N GLN A 186 -18.76 -3.12 -6.87
CA GLN A 186 -18.21 -3.04 -5.53
C GLN A 186 -18.97 -2.04 -4.64
N LEU A 187 -19.35 -0.87 -5.19
CA LEU A 187 -20.13 0.13 -4.47
C LEU A 187 -21.58 -0.31 -4.22
N LYS A 188 -22.20 -1.05 -5.15
CA LYS A 188 -23.51 -1.68 -4.95
C LYS A 188 -23.47 -2.66 -3.78
N PHE A 189 -22.48 -3.56 -3.75
CA PHE A 189 -22.30 -4.48 -2.62
C PHE A 189 -22.14 -3.77 -1.27
N LEU A 190 -21.44 -2.64 -1.22
CA LEU A 190 -21.29 -1.85 0.00
C LEU A 190 -22.57 -1.09 0.42
N GLY A 191 -23.57 -1.04 -0.45
CA GLY A 191 -24.81 -0.28 -0.30
C GLY A 191 -24.64 1.22 -0.58
N ALA A 192 -23.54 1.61 -1.24
CA ALA A 192 -23.23 3.00 -1.57
C ALA A 192 -23.96 3.48 -2.84
N VAL A 193 -24.24 2.56 -3.75
CA VAL A 193 -24.94 2.81 -5.02
C VAL A 193 -26.19 1.93 -5.06
N ASP A 194 -27.28 2.47 -5.62
CA ASP A 194 -28.53 1.74 -5.79
C ASP A 194 -28.40 0.58 -6.80
N GLU A 195 -29.30 -0.40 -6.72
CA GLU A 195 -29.25 -1.62 -7.54
C GLU A 195 -29.71 -1.39 -9.00
N GLY A 196 -30.30 -0.23 -9.30
CA GLY A 196 -30.75 0.14 -10.64
C GLY A 196 -29.67 0.14 -11.72
N ASP A 197 -30.11 0.25 -12.98
CA ASP A 197 -29.23 0.29 -14.15
C ASP A 197 -28.35 1.55 -14.16
N GLU A 198 -28.89 2.67 -13.69
CA GLU A 198 -28.13 3.91 -13.52
C GLU A 198 -27.50 3.98 -12.12
N PRO A 199 -26.18 4.24 -12.00
CA PRO A 199 -25.52 4.31 -10.72
C PRO A 199 -25.88 5.61 -9.99
N VAL A 200 -26.81 5.53 -9.03
CA VAL A 200 -27.21 6.66 -8.17
C VAL A 200 -26.73 6.41 -6.73
N LEU A 201 -26.17 7.43 -6.07
CA LEU A 201 -25.74 7.31 -4.68
C LEU A 201 -26.92 7.20 -3.72
N THR A 202 -26.85 6.21 -2.83
CA THR A 202 -27.70 6.12 -1.65
C THR A 202 -27.31 7.18 -0.62
N ASP A 203 -28.12 7.38 0.43
CA ASP A 203 -27.72 8.27 1.54
C ASP A 203 -26.46 7.77 2.26
N LEU A 204 -26.28 6.45 2.34
CA LEU A 204 -25.04 5.84 2.80
C LEU A 204 -23.88 6.22 1.87
N GLY A 205 -24.05 6.11 0.55
CA GLY A 205 -23.04 6.49 -0.44
C GLY A 205 -22.63 7.96 -0.35
N LYS A 206 -23.60 8.86 -0.14
CA LYS A 206 -23.33 10.29 0.10
C LYS A 206 -22.51 10.51 1.35
N GLN A 207 -22.80 9.81 2.45
CA GLN A 207 -21.98 9.86 3.66
C GLN A 207 -20.58 9.29 3.41
N MET A 208 -20.48 8.19 2.65
CA MET A 208 -19.20 7.56 2.33
C MET A 208 -18.29 8.49 1.54
N ALA A 209 -18.83 9.26 0.60
CA ALA A 209 -18.08 10.22 -0.21
C ALA A 209 -17.45 11.37 0.60
N LEU A 210 -17.91 11.64 1.82
CA LEU A 210 -17.35 12.67 2.70
C LEU A 210 -15.97 12.31 3.27
N PHE A 211 -15.59 11.03 3.24
CA PHE A 211 -14.33 10.53 3.75
C PHE A 211 -13.32 10.35 2.62
N PRO A 212 -12.06 10.84 2.77
CA PRO A 212 -11.01 10.70 1.76
C PRO A 212 -10.33 9.32 1.87
N LEU A 213 -11.13 8.25 1.83
CA LEU A 213 -10.68 6.87 2.04
C LEU A 213 -11.22 5.93 0.95
N ASP A 214 -10.64 4.73 0.88
CA ASP A 214 -11.25 3.60 0.16
C ASP A 214 -12.68 3.37 0.68
N PRO A 215 -13.68 3.17 -0.20
CA PRO A 215 -15.07 2.97 0.20
C PRO A 215 -15.26 1.88 1.26
N ARG A 216 -14.46 0.81 1.24
CA ARG A 216 -14.52 -0.26 2.24
C ARG A 216 -14.18 0.24 3.63
N PHE A 217 -13.12 1.04 3.77
CA PHE A 217 -12.77 1.64 5.07
C PHE A 217 -13.86 2.58 5.57
N THR A 218 -14.44 3.39 4.68
CA THR A 218 -15.53 4.27 5.09
C THR A 218 -16.75 3.48 5.58
N LYS A 219 -17.09 2.37 4.91
CA LYS A 219 -18.16 1.48 5.36
C LYS A 219 -17.89 0.95 6.77
N VAL A 220 -16.65 0.52 7.07
CA VAL A 220 -16.26 0.07 8.41
C VAL A 220 -16.44 1.20 9.45
N ILE A 221 -16.03 2.44 9.15
CA ILE A 221 -16.21 3.58 10.07
C ILE A 221 -17.69 3.85 10.33
N LEU A 222 -18.52 3.87 9.29
CA LEU A 222 -19.95 4.14 9.44
C LEU A 222 -20.65 3.04 10.26
N SER A 223 -20.32 1.77 10.01
CA SER A 223 -20.85 0.64 10.79
C SER A 223 -20.37 0.65 12.24
N ALA A 224 -19.18 1.18 12.54
CA ALA A 224 -18.66 1.25 13.91
C ALA A 224 -19.52 2.11 14.86
N SER A 225 -20.37 2.98 14.32
CA SER A 225 -21.36 3.71 15.12
C SER A 225 -22.42 2.79 15.72
N GLU A 226 -22.76 1.69 15.05
CA GLU A 226 -23.77 0.72 15.50
C GLU A 226 -23.21 -0.22 16.57
N PHE A 227 -21.92 -0.58 16.45
CA PHE A 227 -21.24 -1.48 17.39
C PHE A 227 -20.59 -0.75 18.58
N GLY A 228 -20.47 0.57 18.54
CA GLY A 228 -19.91 1.38 19.62
C GLY A 228 -18.39 1.29 19.75
N CYS A 229 -17.66 1.19 18.63
CA CYS A 229 -16.20 1.00 18.59
C CYS A 229 -15.47 2.00 17.66
N ILE A 230 -15.98 3.22 17.55
CA ILE A 230 -15.46 4.26 16.65
C ILE A 230 -13.98 4.58 16.94
N ASP A 231 -13.59 4.68 18.21
CA ASP A 231 -12.22 5.03 18.59
C ASP A 231 -11.19 4.02 18.06
N GLU A 232 -11.46 2.73 18.28
CA GLU A 232 -10.60 1.63 17.85
C GLU A 232 -10.58 1.51 16.32
N VAL A 233 -11.74 1.58 15.66
CA VAL A 233 -11.87 1.44 14.21
C VAL A 233 -11.16 2.57 13.47
N VAL A 234 -11.40 3.83 13.85
CA VAL A 234 -10.74 4.99 13.21
C VAL A 234 -9.23 4.93 13.43
N THR A 235 -8.79 4.48 14.60
CA THR A 235 -7.37 4.26 14.87
C THR A 235 -6.77 3.23 13.93
N ILE A 236 -7.37 2.04 13.80
CA ILE A 236 -6.85 0.98 12.92
C ILE A 236 -6.81 1.45 11.47
N ILE A 237 -7.88 2.08 10.98
CA ILE A 237 -7.98 2.56 9.60
C ILE A 237 -6.94 3.65 9.31
N ALA A 238 -6.68 4.55 10.26
CA ALA A 238 -5.64 5.56 10.09
C ALA A 238 -4.24 4.94 9.93
N PHE A 239 -3.95 3.85 10.63
CA PHE A 239 -2.71 3.10 10.49
C PHE A 239 -2.63 2.29 9.19
N LEU A 240 -3.76 1.75 8.71
CA LEU A 240 -3.84 1.03 7.43
C LEU A 240 -3.76 1.96 6.21
N SER A 241 -4.18 3.22 6.35
CA SER A 241 -4.17 4.20 5.26
C SER A 241 -2.78 4.81 4.97
N GLY A 242 -1.83 4.59 5.87
CA GLY A 242 -0.45 5.08 5.74
C GLY A 242 0.53 4.00 5.29
N GLU A 243 1.81 4.38 5.24
CA GLU A 243 2.89 3.39 5.11
C GLU A 243 3.04 2.55 6.39
N SER A 244 3.60 1.34 6.25
CA SER A 244 3.86 0.44 7.38
C SER A 244 4.63 1.15 8.50
N VAL A 245 4.11 1.05 9.73
CA VAL A 245 4.79 1.55 10.92
C VAL A 245 5.94 0.66 11.38
N PHE A 246 5.94 -0.62 11.00
CA PHE A 246 7.03 -1.55 11.32
C PHE A 246 8.22 -1.36 10.37
N ILE A 247 9.42 -1.26 10.94
CA ILE A 247 10.68 -1.19 10.19
C ILE A 247 11.18 -2.60 9.92
N ASN A 248 11.27 -2.97 8.64
CA ASN A 248 11.93 -4.20 8.22
C ASN A 248 13.44 -3.94 8.08
N ASN A 249 14.23 -4.39 9.05
CA ASN A 249 15.69 -4.40 8.98
C ASN A 249 16.18 -5.83 8.79
N LEU A 250 16.75 -6.14 7.60
CA LEU A 250 17.24 -7.48 7.28
C LEU A 250 18.34 -7.96 8.25
N ALA A 251 19.19 -7.07 8.75
CA ALA A 251 20.26 -7.41 9.68
C ALA A 251 19.76 -7.67 11.10
N LYS A 252 18.59 -7.13 11.47
CA LYS A 252 18.01 -7.20 12.82
C LYS A 252 16.62 -7.83 12.81
N LYS A 253 16.40 -8.79 11.92
CA LYS A 253 15.09 -9.38 11.66
C LYS A 253 14.50 -10.05 12.91
N GLU A 254 15.31 -10.77 13.67
CA GLU A 254 14.89 -11.48 14.88
C GLU A 254 14.54 -10.51 16.03
N GLU A 255 15.38 -9.48 16.26
CA GLU A 255 15.10 -8.42 17.23
C GLU A 255 13.79 -7.68 16.90
N ALA A 256 13.57 -7.35 15.63
CA ALA A 256 12.35 -6.69 15.17
C ALA A 256 11.11 -7.58 15.34
N ALA A 257 11.23 -8.88 15.07
CA ALA A 257 10.15 -9.85 15.27
C ALA A 257 9.79 -9.99 16.77
N ALA A 258 10.81 -10.08 17.64
CA ALA A 258 10.61 -10.13 19.09
C ALA A 258 9.97 -8.85 19.63
N ALA A 259 10.37 -7.68 19.12
CA ALA A 259 9.72 -6.41 19.45
C ALA A 259 8.25 -6.37 19.01
N LYS A 260 7.96 -6.80 17.78
CA LYS A 260 6.57 -6.88 17.26
C LYS A 260 5.71 -7.85 18.08
N ALA A 261 6.27 -8.97 18.53
CA ALA A 261 5.57 -9.97 19.32
C ALA A 261 4.99 -9.41 20.64
N LYS A 262 5.60 -8.36 21.21
CA LYS A 262 5.09 -7.67 22.42
C LYS A 262 3.71 -7.04 22.22
N PHE A 263 3.36 -6.68 20.98
CA PHE A 263 2.10 -6.04 20.64
C PHE A 263 1.14 -6.98 19.89
N ALA A 264 1.60 -8.20 19.57
CA ALA A 264 0.85 -9.14 18.76
C ALA A 264 -0.46 -9.51 19.45
N SER A 265 -1.56 -9.39 18.70
CA SER A 265 -2.85 -9.93 19.09
C SER A 265 -3.11 -11.24 18.34
N SER A 266 -3.56 -12.27 19.05
CA SER A 266 -4.04 -13.52 18.44
C SER A 266 -5.26 -13.30 17.54
N GLU A 267 -5.96 -12.18 17.72
CA GLU A 267 -7.15 -11.80 16.98
C GLU A 267 -6.85 -11.04 15.68
N GLY A 268 -5.57 -10.88 15.32
CA GLY A 268 -5.16 -10.42 13.99
C GLY A 268 -4.22 -9.22 13.96
N ASP A 269 -3.81 -8.89 12.73
CA ASP A 269 -2.89 -7.79 12.45
C ASP A 269 -3.50 -6.42 12.75
N HIS A 270 -4.80 -6.24 12.52
CA HIS A 270 -5.52 -4.98 12.80
C HIS A 270 -5.44 -4.60 14.28
N LEU A 271 -5.73 -5.57 15.16
CA LEU A 271 -5.68 -5.37 16.61
C LEU A 271 -4.23 -5.25 17.12
N THR A 272 -3.28 -5.88 16.43
CA THR A 272 -1.85 -5.63 16.67
C THR A 272 -1.48 -4.17 16.41
N LEU A 273 -1.99 -3.55 15.33
CA LEU A 273 -1.77 -2.12 15.07
C LEU A 273 -2.40 -1.23 16.16
N LEU A 274 -3.60 -1.59 16.63
CA LEU A 274 -4.25 -0.91 17.75
C LEU A 274 -3.40 -0.98 19.04
N ASN A 275 -2.83 -2.14 19.36
CA ASN A 275 -1.94 -2.32 20.51
C ASN A 275 -0.67 -1.47 20.39
N VAL A 276 -0.09 -1.39 19.19
CA VAL A 276 1.07 -0.52 18.92
C VAL A 276 0.70 0.95 19.17
N TYR A 277 -0.47 1.40 18.70
CA TYR A 277 -0.96 2.75 18.97
C TYR A 277 -1.17 2.99 20.47
N LYS A 278 -1.88 2.09 21.18
CA LYS A 278 -2.12 2.20 22.63
C LYS A 278 -0.80 2.31 23.40
N GLY A 279 0.19 1.48 23.06
CA GLY A 279 1.53 1.52 23.64
C GLY A 279 2.32 2.79 23.31
N PHE A 280 2.19 3.32 22.09
CA PHE A 280 2.83 4.58 21.72
C PHE A 280 2.20 5.79 22.42
N ASN A 281 0.87 5.78 22.57
CA ASN A 281 0.13 6.90 23.14
C ASN A 281 0.23 6.96 24.66
N SER A 282 0.43 5.82 25.34
CA SER A 282 0.66 5.78 26.79
C SER A 282 2.03 6.34 27.18
N ILE A 283 2.95 6.47 26.23
CA ILE A 283 4.30 6.99 26.45
C ILE A 283 4.30 8.49 26.24
N GLY A 284 4.63 9.24 27.30
CA GLY A 284 4.70 10.70 27.30
C GLY A 284 5.82 11.24 26.40
N THR A 285 6.92 11.70 26.98
CA THR A 285 8.01 12.35 26.23
C THR A 285 8.99 11.37 25.57
N ALA A 286 8.99 10.09 25.98
CA ALA A 286 9.95 9.08 25.52
C ALA A 286 9.57 8.39 24.19
N LYS A 287 8.73 9.02 23.35
CA LYS A 287 8.21 8.45 22.09
C LYS A 287 9.30 8.02 21.11
N TYR A 288 10.37 8.82 20.98
CA TYR A 288 11.51 8.50 20.12
C TYR A 288 12.22 7.22 20.54
N LYS A 289 12.50 7.08 21.84
CA LYS A 289 13.14 5.89 22.40
C LYS A 289 12.25 4.66 22.23
N PHE A 290 10.95 4.79 22.51
CA PHE A 290 10.00 3.70 22.30
C PHE A 290 9.95 3.22 20.84
N CYS A 291 9.89 4.14 19.88
CA CYS A 291 9.90 3.76 18.46
C CYS A 291 11.21 3.06 18.08
N TYR A 292 12.35 3.57 18.55
CA TYR A 292 13.65 2.95 18.29
C TYR A 292 13.74 1.53 18.87
N ASP A 293 13.40 1.36 20.15
CA ASP A 293 13.50 0.08 20.87
C ASP A 293 12.51 -0.97 20.32
N ASN A 294 11.42 -0.55 19.67
CA ASN A 294 10.40 -1.44 19.12
C ASN A 294 10.40 -1.52 17.59
N PHE A 295 11.44 -1.01 16.91
CA PHE A 295 11.55 -1.03 15.45
C PHE A 295 10.34 -0.40 14.73
N LEU A 296 9.85 0.71 15.27
CA LEU A 296 8.74 1.47 14.71
C LEU A 296 9.25 2.75 14.03
N ASN A 297 8.64 3.10 12.89
CA ASN A 297 8.90 4.34 12.18
C ASN A 297 8.09 5.48 12.80
N ILE A 298 8.75 6.34 13.56
CA ILE A 298 8.11 7.47 14.25
C ILE A 298 7.33 8.40 13.30
N ARG A 299 7.82 8.64 12.08
CA ARG A 299 7.11 9.50 11.12
C ARG A 299 5.80 8.86 10.68
N ASN A 300 5.81 7.56 10.42
CA ASN A 300 4.61 6.84 10.01
C ASN A 300 3.61 6.76 11.16
N MET A 301 4.10 6.62 12.41
CA MET A 301 3.28 6.73 13.62
C MET A 301 2.62 8.12 13.74
N GLU A 302 3.40 9.19 13.64
CA GLU A 302 2.90 10.57 13.72
C GLU A 302 1.95 10.90 12.57
N TYR A 303 2.22 10.40 11.36
CA TYR A 303 1.33 10.54 10.22
C TYR A 303 -0.01 9.84 10.48
N ALA A 304 0.00 8.58 10.93
CA ALA A 304 -1.22 7.86 11.27
C ALA A 304 -2.03 8.56 12.37
N ILE A 305 -1.37 9.17 13.36
CA ILE A 305 -2.05 9.97 14.40
C ILE A 305 -2.72 11.22 13.82
N LYS A 306 -2.06 11.91 12.88
CA LYS A 306 -2.66 13.06 12.18
C LYS A 306 -3.86 12.64 11.34
N VAL A 307 -3.75 11.53 10.60
CA VAL A 307 -4.86 10.96 9.83
C VAL A 307 -6.01 10.60 10.77
N ARG A 308 -5.73 9.94 11.90
CA ARG A 308 -6.73 9.62 12.92
C ARG A 308 -7.47 10.86 13.39
N GLN A 309 -6.75 11.94 13.71
CA GLN A 309 -7.37 13.21 14.13
C GLN A 309 -8.32 13.76 13.05
N GLN A 310 -7.87 13.80 11.79
CA GLN A 310 -8.70 14.26 10.67
C GLN A 310 -9.96 13.40 10.48
N LEU A 311 -9.82 12.07 10.58
CA LEU A 311 -10.96 11.16 10.47
C LEU A 311 -11.95 11.36 11.62
N MET A 312 -11.47 11.57 12.85
CA MET A 312 -12.32 11.89 14.00
C MET A 312 -13.08 13.21 13.81
N GLU A 313 -12.43 14.24 13.26
CA GLU A 313 -13.06 15.52 12.92
C GLU A 313 -14.17 15.34 11.86
N ILE A 314 -13.94 14.50 10.86
CA ILE A 314 -14.97 14.15 9.85
C ILE A 314 -16.13 13.40 10.52
N CYS A 315 -15.86 12.41 11.38
CA CYS A 315 -16.91 11.71 12.13
C CYS A 315 -17.79 12.67 12.94
N GLN A 316 -17.19 13.63 13.64
CA GLN A 316 -17.92 14.66 14.39
C GLN A 316 -18.80 15.52 13.48
N ARG A 317 -18.28 15.95 12.32
CA ARG A 317 -19.05 16.72 11.32
C ARG A 317 -20.22 15.91 10.75
N CYS A 318 -20.04 14.60 10.59
CA CYS A 318 -21.08 13.66 10.17
C CYS A 318 -22.04 13.27 11.32
N LYS A 319 -21.89 13.87 12.51
CA LYS A 319 -22.69 13.57 13.73
C LYS A 319 -22.59 12.11 14.18
N ILE A 320 -21.47 11.45 13.90
CA ILE A 320 -21.18 10.10 14.38
C ILE A 320 -20.67 10.21 15.82
N PRO A 321 -21.35 9.61 16.81
CA PRO A 321 -20.97 9.74 18.21
C PRO A 321 -19.64 9.03 18.49
N PHE A 322 -18.83 9.66 19.35
CA PHE A 322 -17.65 8.99 19.90
C PHE A 322 -18.09 7.79 20.74
N SER A 323 -17.43 6.65 20.53
CA SER A 323 -17.64 5.42 21.28
C SER A 323 -16.36 4.60 21.29
N SER A 324 -16.16 3.84 22.37
CA SER A 324 -15.02 2.92 22.52
C SER A 324 -15.54 1.60 23.07
N CYS A 325 -15.09 0.48 22.49
CA CYS A 325 -15.47 -0.85 22.93
C CYS A 325 -14.57 -1.41 24.03
N GLY A 326 -13.52 -0.68 24.43
CA GLY A 326 -12.58 -1.13 25.46
C GLY A 326 -11.84 -2.39 25.05
N ASP A 327 -12.10 -3.49 25.76
CA ASP A 327 -11.50 -4.80 25.53
C ASP A 327 -12.39 -5.74 24.70
N ASP A 328 -13.62 -5.33 24.37
CA ASP A 328 -14.54 -6.09 23.51
C ASP A 328 -14.18 -5.87 22.03
N THR A 329 -13.10 -6.52 21.62
CA THR A 329 -12.53 -6.43 20.27
C THR A 329 -13.38 -7.12 19.20
N GLU A 330 -14.33 -7.98 19.60
CA GLU A 330 -15.27 -8.66 18.71
C GLU A 330 -16.07 -7.66 17.88
N LYS A 331 -16.53 -6.57 18.51
CA LYS A 331 -17.21 -5.44 17.87
C LYS A 331 -16.40 -4.84 16.73
N VAL A 332 -15.09 -4.67 16.92
CA VAL A 332 -14.18 -4.16 15.89
C VAL A 332 -14.11 -5.14 14.73
N ARG A 333 -13.97 -6.44 15.00
CA ARG A 333 -13.89 -7.47 13.95
C ARG A 333 -15.18 -7.53 13.12
N LYS A 334 -16.34 -7.48 13.76
CA LYS A 334 -17.66 -7.39 13.11
C LYS A 334 -17.80 -6.15 12.21
N CYS A 335 -17.28 -5.00 12.63
CA CYS A 335 -17.25 -3.81 11.77
C CYS A 335 -16.40 -4.03 10.52
N PHE A 336 -15.24 -4.68 10.64
CA PHE A 336 -14.41 -5.00 9.48
C PHE A 336 -15.13 -5.94 8.52
N VAL A 337 -15.88 -6.92 9.02
CA VAL A 337 -16.72 -7.79 8.17
C VAL A 337 -17.71 -6.96 7.34
N MET A 338 -18.36 -5.94 7.91
CA MET A 338 -19.31 -5.08 7.19
C MET A 338 -18.71 -4.32 5.99
N GLY A 339 -17.41 -4.02 6.00
CA GLY A 339 -16.72 -3.33 4.89
C GLY A 339 -15.88 -4.25 4.00
N PHE A 340 -15.44 -5.39 4.52
CA PHE A 340 -14.49 -6.30 3.87
C PHE A 340 -15.04 -7.72 3.69
N PHE A 341 -16.36 -7.93 3.69
CA PHE A 341 -16.98 -9.23 3.42
C PHE A 341 -16.61 -9.82 2.04
N MET A 342 -16.24 -8.98 1.06
CA MET A 342 -15.69 -9.43 -0.23
C MET A 342 -14.25 -9.97 -0.12
N ASN A 343 -13.56 -9.63 0.96
CA ASN A 343 -12.15 -9.92 1.20
C ASN A 343 -11.99 -10.99 2.28
N VAL A 344 -12.63 -12.14 2.06
CA VAL A 344 -12.59 -13.29 2.97
C VAL A 344 -11.96 -14.49 2.28
N ALA A 345 -11.20 -15.28 3.04
CA ALA A 345 -10.63 -16.53 2.59
C ALA A 345 -10.80 -17.65 3.62
N GLU A 346 -10.98 -18.87 3.13
CA GLU A 346 -11.20 -20.08 3.92
C GLU A 346 -10.04 -21.05 3.75
N LEU A 347 -9.66 -21.72 4.84
CA LEU A 347 -8.64 -22.75 4.86
C LEU A 347 -9.21 -24.09 4.36
N HIS A 348 -8.69 -24.57 3.24
CA HIS A 348 -9.04 -25.89 2.71
C HIS A 348 -8.17 -27.01 3.30
N ARG A 349 -8.63 -28.26 3.10
CA ARG A 349 -7.94 -29.50 3.53
C ARG A 349 -6.51 -29.63 2.99
N ASP A 350 -6.20 -28.98 1.86
CA ASP A 350 -4.86 -28.94 1.26
C ASP A 350 -3.90 -27.95 1.95
N LYS A 351 -4.31 -27.37 3.08
CA LYS A 351 -3.60 -26.35 3.85
C LYS A 351 -3.35 -25.06 3.06
N LYS A 352 -4.20 -24.75 2.08
CA LYS A 352 -4.18 -23.48 1.36
C LYS A 352 -5.45 -22.70 1.63
N TYR A 353 -5.35 -21.39 1.54
CA TYR A 353 -6.51 -20.52 1.62
C TYR A 353 -7.11 -20.28 0.24
N TRP A 354 -8.43 -20.26 0.18
CA TRP A 354 -9.19 -19.95 -1.02
C TRP A 354 -10.08 -18.74 -0.75
N THR A 355 -10.05 -17.74 -1.62
CA THR A 355 -10.95 -16.58 -1.47
C THR A 355 -12.40 -17.00 -1.72
N LEU A 356 -13.34 -16.51 -0.91
CA LEU A 356 -14.74 -16.96 -1.00
C LEU A 356 -15.39 -16.54 -2.33
N LEU A 357 -15.20 -15.29 -2.75
CA LEU A 357 -15.86 -14.72 -3.93
C LEU A 357 -15.28 -15.23 -5.26
N LYS A 358 -13.95 -15.25 -5.39
CA LYS A 358 -13.27 -15.56 -6.65
C LYS A 358 -12.60 -16.94 -6.68
N LYS A 359 -12.68 -17.72 -5.59
CA LYS A 359 -12.09 -19.07 -5.45
C LYS A 359 -10.62 -19.12 -5.86
N GLN A 360 -9.84 -18.11 -5.48
CA GLN A 360 -8.42 -18.02 -5.79
C GLN A 360 -7.56 -18.52 -4.64
N VAL A 361 -6.51 -19.27 -4.97
CA VAL A 361 -5.52 -19.74 -4.00
C VAL A 361 -4.67 -18.57 -3.50
N VAL A 362 -4.69 -18.35 -2.19
CA VAL A 362 -3.99 -17.29 -1.48
C VAL A 362 -3.26 -17.85 -0.26
N ASN A 363 -2.31 -17.10 0.27
CA ASN A 363 -1.51 -17.49 1.43
C ASN A 363 -1.48 -16.33 2.43
N ILE A 364 -1.44 -16.60 3.73
CA ILE A 364 -1.18 -15.55 4.71
C ILE A 364 0.27 -15.06 4.52
N HIS A 365 0.47 -13.74 4.45
CA HIS A 365 1.81 -13.19 4.32
C HIS A 365 2.66 -13.52 5.57
N PRO A 366 3.94 -13.92 5.45
CA PRO A 366 4.78 -14.31 6.59
C PRO A 366 5.02 -13.21 7.65
N SER A 367 4.68 -11.96 7.33
CA SER A 367 4.76 -10.85 8.30
C SER A 367 3.53 -10.76 9.21
N SER A 368 2.46 -11.49 8.91
CA SER A 368 1.22 -11.48 9.68
C SER A 368 1.41 -12.22 11.00
N VAL A 369 0.79 -11.74 12.07
CA VAL A 369 0.85 -12.42 13.38
C VAL A 369 0.08 -13.74 13.39
N VAL A 370 -0.85 -13.93 12.45
CA VAL A 370 -1.67 -15.15 12.32
C VAL A 370 -1.11 -16.16 11.34
N SER A 371 0.08 -15.94 10.76
CA SER A 371 0.67 -16.87 9.79
C SER A 371 0.96 -18.26 10.37
N GLY A 372 1.15 -18.36 11.69
CA GLY A 372 1.44 -19.61 12.38
C GLY A 372 0.19 -20.35 12.90
N SER A 373 -0.91 -19.65 13.16
CA SER A 373 -2.12 -20.24 13.77
C SER A 373 -3.05 -20.88 12.74
N MET A 374 -2.96 -20.51 11.46
CA MET A 374 -3.76 -21.05 10.36
C MET A 374 -5.27 -21.17 10.71
N PRO A 375 -5.93 -20.06 11.11
CA PRO A 375 -7.36 -20.07 11.43
C PRO A 375 -8.22 -20.51 10.23
N PRO A 376 -9.38 -21.17 10.45
CA PRO A 376 -10.19 -21.73 9.37
C PRO A 376 -10.75 -20.68 8.42
N LEU A 377 -11.09 -19.50 8.94
CA LEU A 377 -11.71 -18.42 8.17
C LEU A 377 -11.06 -17.10 8.53
N VAL A 378 -10.68 -16.32 7.51
CA VAL A 378 -9.97 -15.05 7.69
C VAL A 378 -10.49 -13.95 6.79
N LEU A 379 -10.45 -12.74 7.33
CA LEU A 379 -10.59 -11.50 6.59
C LEU A 379 -9.21 -10.92 6.30
N TYR A 380 -9.03 -10.32 5.12
CA TYR A 380 -7.80 -9.63 4.73
C TYR A 380 -8.08 -8.23 4.18
N THR A 381 -7.13 -7.31 4.35
CA THR A 381 -7.31 -5.93 3.84
C THR A 381 -6.76 -5.78 2.43
N GLU A 382 -5.60 -6.40 2.16
CA GLU A 382 -4.91 -6.31 0.88
C GLU A 382 -4.56 -7.71 0.38
N LEU A 383 -4.63 -7.88 -0.95
CA LEU A 383 -3.98 -8.97 -1.65
C LEU A 383 -2.81 -8.41 -2.44
N VAL A 384 -1.64 -9.03 -2.28
CA VAL A 384 -0.43 -8.66 -3.01
C VAL A 384 0.13 -9.91 -3.67
N ARG A 385 0.40 -9.82 -4.97
CA ARG A 385 1.09 -10.88 -5.72
C ARG A 385 2.56 -10.56 -5.88
N THR A 386 3.41 -11.48 -5.41
CA THR A 386 4.85 -11.53 -5.70
C THR A 386 5.16 -12.83 -6.45
N ALA A 387 5.84 -13.79 -5.82
CA ALA A 387 5.99 -15.16 -6.33
C ALA A 387 4.71 -16.00 -6.09
N LYS A 388 4.06 -15.77 -4.96
CA LYS A 388 2.72 -16.29 -4.62
C LYS A 388 1.79 -15.13 -4.35
N THR A 389 0.49 -15.40 -4.31
CA THR A 389 -0.51 -14.44 -3.85
C THR A 389 -0.58 -14.48 -2.33
N TYR A 390 -0.38 -13.33 -1.70
CA TYR A 390 -0.34 -13.17 -0.26
C TYR A 390 -1.42 -12.20 0.24
N MET A 391 -2.13 -12.61 1.27
CA MET A 391 -3.03 -11.77 2.07
C MET A 391 -2.22 -10.99 3.10
N ARG A 392 -2.48 -9.67 3.21
CA ARG A 392 -1.87 -8.80 4.22
C ARG A 392 -2.95 -8.17 5.08
N PHE A 393 -2.55 -7.87 6.32
CA PHE A 393 -3.43 -7.40 7.40
C PHE A 393 -4.60 -8.37 7.56
N VAL A 394 -4.31 -9.49 8.21
CA VAL A 394 -5.21 -10.64 8.32
C VAL A 394 -5.79 -10.74 9.73
N MET A 395 -7.06 -11.09 9.80
CA MET A 395 -7.84 -11.23 11.03
C MET A 395 -8.69 -12.50 10.96
N PRO A 396 -8.67 -13.36 12.00
CA PRO A 396 -9.63 -14.47 12.12
C PRO A 396 -11.05 -13.93 12.31
N ILE A 397 -12.01 -14.56 11.65
CA ILE A 397 -13.44 -14.24 11.78
C ILE A 397 -14.28 -15.51 11.91
N GLU A 398 -15.50 -15.35 12.40
CA GLU A 398 -16.46 -16.41 12.65
C GLU A 398 -17.49 -16.45 11.51
N GLN A 399 -17.86 -17.67 11.06
CA GLN A 399 -18.78 -17.86 9.92
C GLN A 399 -20.14 -17.19 10.17
N GLU A 400 -20.66 -17.27 11.39
CA GLU A 400 -21.93 -16.65 11.81
C GLU A 400 -21.98 -15.15 11.49
N TRP A 401 -20.84 -14.45 11.55
CA TRP A 401 -20.79 -13.02 11.26
C TRP A 401 -20.96 -12.74 9.78
N LEU A 402 -20.45 -13.60 8.90
CA LEU A 402 -20.70 -13.46 7.45
C LEU A 402 -22.17 -13.72 7.15
N ASP A 403 -22.74 -14.75 7.75
CA ASP A 403 -24.13 -15.14 7.53
C ASP A 403 -25.13 -14.09 8.05
N THR A 404 -24.72 -13.25 9.00
CA THR A 404 -25.58 -12.21 9.61
C THR A 404 -25.30 -10.80 9.11
N LEU A 405 -24.04 -10.47 8.77
CA LEU A 405 -23.60 -9.11 8.46
C LEU A 405 -23.33 -8.87 6.96
N ALA A 406 -22.94 -9.89 6.19
CA ALA A 406 -22.69 -9.70 4.76
C ALA A 406 -24.02 -9.48 4.00
N PRO A 407 -24.04 -8.86 2.81
CA PRO A 407 -25.24 -8.81 1.97
C PRO A 407 -25.73 -10.21 1.57
N GLU A 408 -27.04 -10.42 1.42
CA GLU A 408 -27.64 -11.73 1.09
C GLU A 408 -27.02 -12.38 -0.15
N ASN A 409 -26.72 -11.58 -1.18
CA ASN A 409 -26.11 -12.03 -2.43
C ASN A 409 -24.71 -12.67 -2.21
N ILE A 410 -24.00 -12.26 -1.16
CA ILE A 410 -22.70 -12.83 -0.79
C ILE A 410 -22.87 -14.07 0.09
N ARG A 411 -23.88 -14.11 0.98
CA ARG A 411 -24.18 -15.27 1.84
C ARG A 411 -24.50 -16.53 1.03
N ASN A 412 -25.21 -16.36 -0.10
CA ASN A 412 -25.55 -17.47 -0.98
C ASN A 412 -24.32 -18.06 -1.70
N LEU A 413 -23.22 -17.32 -1.81
CA LEU A 413 -21.96 -17.81 -2.40
C LEU A 413 -21.09 -18.59 -1.40
N SER A 414 -21.27 -18.36 -0.08
CA SER A 414 -20.62 -19.17 0.96
C SER A 414 -21.35 -20.49 1.23
N GLY A 415 -22.69 -20.53 1.07
CA GLY A 415 -23.50 -21.74 1.33
C GLY A 415 -23.41 -22.87 0.29
N ILE A 416 -22.74 -22.68 -0.84
CA ILE A 416 -22.58 -23.72 -1.89
C ILE A 416 -21.49 -24.75 -1.55
N LEU A 417 -20.80 -24.62 -0.41
CA LEU A 417 -19.69 -25.49 -0.03
C LEU A 417 -20.08 -26.77 0.76
N ASP A 418 -21.37 -26.97 1.07
CA ASP A 418 -21.86 -28.19 1.75
C ASP A 418 -22.53 -29.22 0.82
N VAL A 419 -22.44 -29.06 -0.50
CA VAL A 419 -22.98 -30.04 -1.47
C VAL A 419 -21.95 -30.33 -2.57
N ASP A 420 -20.98 -31.18 -2.24
CA ASP A 420 -20.59 -32.41 -2.97
C ASP A 420 -19.22 -32.96 -2.50
#